data_AF-A0A5E9AUZ8-F1
#
_entry.id   AF-A0A5E9AUZ8-F1
#
_cell.length_a   1.000
_cell.length_b   1.000
_cell.length_c   1.000
_cell.angle_alpha   90.00
_cell.angle_beta   90.00
_cell.angle_gamma   90.00
#
_symmetry.space_group_name_H-M   'P 1'
#
loop_
_entity.id
_entity.type
_entity.pdbx_description
1 polymer ?
#
loop_
_entity_poly.entity_id
_entity_poly.type
_entity_poly.pdbx_seq_one_letter_code
_entity_poly.pdbx_strand_id
1 'polypeptide(L)'
;MVDAAASFDGNRVAANEISARSMRADQGRWTVAASDGAGLADYTQFCASALFAPAQSASWVNNWAAATGADMVVATLTCDARPALSLALEVVRRSP
;
A
#
# COMPACT_ATOMS: atom_id res chain seq x y z
N MET A 1 -4.51 18.66 9.97
CA MET A 1 -3.79 17.83 8.99
C MET A 1 -2.59 17.25 9.72
N VAL A 2 -2.57 15.93 9.96
CA VAL A 2 -1.46 15.27 10.67
C VAL A 2 -0.37 14.98 9.65
N ASP A 3 0.84 15.45 9.91
CA ASP A 3 2.01 15.23 9.06
C ASP A 3 2.41 13.74 9.09
N ALA A 4 2.43 13.10 7.91
CA ALA A 4 2.84 11.70 7.79
C ALA A 4 4.33 11.49 8.15
N ALA A 5 5.17 12.52 8.04
CA ALA A 5 6.56 12.48 8.49
C ALA A 5 6.68 12.45 10.02
N ALA A 6 5.70 13.02 10.75
CA ALA A 6 5.70 13.01 12.21
C ALA A 6 5.45 11.62 12.82
N SER A 7 4.87 10.68 12.05
CA SER A 7 4.68 9.29 12.49
C SER A 7 5.93 8.41 12.30
N PHE A 8 7.00 8.94 11.69
CA PHE A 8 8.23 8.19 11.45
C PHE A 8 9.13 8.24 12.70
N ASP A 9 9.02 7.23 13.56
CA ASP A 9 9.98 7.01 14.65
C ASP A 9 11.22 6.30 14.09
N GLY A 10 12.19 7.09 13.61
CA GLY A 10 13.43 6.61 12.99
C GLY A 10 14.27 5.69 13.88
N ASN A 11 14.01 5.67 15.20
CA ASN A 11 14.64 4.78 16.16
C ASN A 11 14.34 3.29 15.88
N ARG A 12 13.21 2.97 15.22
CA ARG A 12 12.88 1.60 14.80
C ARG A 12 13.68 1.11 13.59
N VAL A 13 14.21 2.01 12.76
CA VAL A 13 15.04 1.64 11.60
C VAL A 13 16.42 1.20 12.05
N ALA A 14 17.02 1.89 13.03
CA ALA A 14 18.32 1.51 13.60
C ALA A 14 18.26 0.20 14.42
N ALA A 15 17.15 -0.04 15.14
CA ALA A 15 16.95 -1.30 15.88
C ALA A 15 16.61 -2.50 14.97
N ASN A 16 16.26 -2.25 13.70
CA ASN A 16 15.95 -3.26 12.70
C ASN A 16 17.12 -3.54 11.73
N GLU A 17 18.35 -3.19 12.11
CA GLU A 17 19.56 -3.83 11.58
C GLU A 17 19.68 -5.28 12.08
N ILE A 18 18.57 -6.01 12.02
CA ILE A 18 18.57 -7.46 11.99
C ILE A 18 19.49 -7.79 10.82
N SER A 19 20.65 -8.36 11.15
CA SER A 19 21.57 -9.03 10.24
C SER A 19 20.81 -9.42 9.00
N ALA A 20 21.16 -8.82 7.85
CA ALA A 20 20.59 -9.15 6.57
C ALA A 20 20.81 -10.65 6.34
N ARG A 21 19.94 -11.48 6.94
CA ARG A 21 19.74 -12.85 6.55
C ARG A 21 19.45 -12.69 5.09
N SER A 22 20.37 -13.21 4.27
CA SER A 22 20.09 -13.45 2.87
C SER A 22 18.70 -14.05 2.85
N MET A 23 17.71 -13.21 2.50
CA MET A 23 16.40 -13.69 2.19
C MET A 23 16.74 -14.59 1.03
N ARG A 24 16.68 -15.92 1.23
CA ARG A 24 16.50 -16.80 0.08
C ARG A 24 15.37 -16.12 -0.64
N ALA A 25 15.65 -15.59 -1.82
CA ALA A 25 14.61 -15.10 -2.69
C ALA A 25 13.75 -16.33 -2.90
N ASP A 26 12.69 -16.42 -2.11
CA ASP A 26 11.66 -17.40 -2.36
C ASP A 26 11.22 -17.04 -3.76
N GLN A 27 11.53 -17.91 -4.72
CA GLN A 27 11.22 -17.74 -6.13
C GLN A 27 9.72 -17.93 -6.35
N GLY A 28 8.90 -17.60 -5.35
CA GLY A 28 7.46 -17.53 -5.45
C GLY A 28 7.11 -16.69 -6.68
N ARG A 29 6.04 -17.09 -7.35
CA ARG A 29 5.67 -16.47 -8.62
C ARG A 29 5.08 -15.09 -8.33
N TRP A 30 5.92 -14.07 -8.45
CA TRP A 30 5.53 -12.68 -8.29
C TRP A 30 4.76 -12.20 -9.52
N THR A 31 3.61 -11.57 -9.27
CA THR A 31 2.79 -10.93 -10.31
C THR A 31 2.30 -9.59 -9.80
N VAL A 32 2.15 -8.63 -10.71
CA VAL A 32 1.60 -7.31 -10.40
C VAL A 32 0.34 -7.12 -11.23
N ALA A 33 -0.72 -6.66 -10.58
CA ALA A 33 -1.93 -6.19 -11.22
C ALA A 33 -2.21 -4.75 -10.80
N ALA A 34 -2.80 -3.97 -11.72
CA ALA A 34 -3.30 -2.64 -11.42
C ALA A 34 -4.76 -2.58 -11.85
N SER A 35 -5.60 -2.05 -10.96
CA SER A 35 -7.03 -1.87 -11.14
C SER A 35 -7.38 -0.40 -10.93
N ASP A 36 -8.47 0.06 -11.52
CA ASP A 36 -9.03 1.38 -11.24
C ASP A 36 -9.71 1.41 -9.86
N GLY A 37 -10.58 2.40 -9.61
CA GLY A 37 -11.32 2.53 -8.35
C GLY A 37 -12.12 1.29 -7.93
N ALA A 38 -12.47 0.39 -8.85
CA ALA A 38 -13.11 -0.88 -8.50
C ALA A 38 -12.21 -1.78 -7.62
N GLY A 39 -10.88 -1.63 -7.73
CA GLY A 39 -9.90 -2.36 -6.93
C GLY A 39 -9.86 -1.96 -5.45
N LEU A 40 -10.58 -0.91 -5.03
CA LEU A 40 -10.66 -0.50 -3.63
C LEU A 40 -11.35 -1.55 -2.73
N ALA A 41 -12.24 -2.37 -3.30
CA ALA A 41 -12.84 -3.49 -2.58
C ALA A 41 -11.78 -4.54 -2.21
N ASP A 42 -10.94 -4.93 -3.16
CA ASP A 42 -9.85 -5.89 -2.96
C ASP A 42 -8.78 -5.32 -2.02
N TYR A 43 -8.47 -4.03 -2.14
CA TYR A 43 -7.60 -3.31 -1.20
C TYR A 43 -8.14 -3.38 0.24
N THR A 44 -9.44 -3.12 0.42
CA THR A 44 -10.10 -3.18 1.73
C THR A 44 -10.06 -4.59 2.31
N GLN A 45 -10.28 -5.61 1.49
CA GLN A 45 -10.15 -7.00 1.91
C GLN A 45 -8.71 -7.33 2.33
N PHE A 46 -7.71 -6.87 1.59
CA PHE A 46 -6.31 -7.08 1.95
C PHE A 46 -5.93 -6.41 3.27
N CYS A 47 -6.43 -5.20 3.54
CA CYS A 47 -6.25 -4.49 4.81
C CYS A 47 -6.78 -5.28 6.02
N ALA A 48 -7.71 -6.24 5.86
CA ALA A 48 -8.18 -7.04 7.00
C ALA A 48 -7.06 -7.86 7.68
N SER A 49 -5.98 -8.17 6.94
CA SER A 49 -4.82 -8.92 7.44
C SER A 49 -3.48 -8.22 7.24
N ALA A 50 -3.43 -7.17 6.42
CA ALA A 50 -2.18 -6.47 6.12
C ALA A 50 -1.75 -5.55 7.27
N LEU A 51 -0.44 -5.33 7.37
CA LEU A 51 0.12 -4.24 8.17
C LEU A 51 0.08 -2.96 7.33
N PHE A 52 -0.49 -1.89 7.88
CA PHE A 52 -0.57 -0.59 7.21
C PHE A 52 -0.38 0.57 8.19
N ALA A 53 0.13 1.69 7.69
CA ALA A 53 0.10 2.96 8.41
C ALA A 53 -1.31 3.58 8.35
N PRO A 54 -1.69 4.49 9.27
CA PRO A 54 -3.04 5.07 9.29
C PRO A 54 -3.49 5.71 7.96
N ALA A 55 -2.59 6.39 7.25
CA ALA A 55 -2.83 6.98 5.93
C ALA A 55 -3.02 5.95 4.80
N GLN A 56 -2.79 4.67 5.08
CA GLN A 56 -3.00 3.52 4.20
C GLN A 56 -4.10 2.59 4.77
N SER A 57 -4.89 3.05 5.74
CA SER A 57 -6.05 2.28 6.18
C SER A 57 -7.15 2.34 5.12
N ALA A 58 -7.89 1.25 4.94
CA ALA A 58 -9.02 1.21 4.01
C ALA A 58 -10.04 2.33 4.28
N SER A 59 -10.33 2.63 5.54
CA SER A 59 -11.21 3.74 5.90
C SER A 59 -10.66 5.10 5.48
N TRP A 60 -9.35 5.33 5.62
CA TRP A 60 -8.75 6.59 5.21
C TRP A 60 -8.76 6.73 3.68
N VAL A 61 -8.35 5.68 2.97
CA VAL A 61 -8.28 5.67 1.50
C VAL A 61 -9.66 5.84 0.86
N ASN A 62 -10.68 5.15 1.38
CA ASN A 62 -12.06 5.30 0.87
C ASN A 62 -12.60 6.72 1.10
N ASN A 63 -12.33 7.31 2.26
CA ASN A 63 -12.72 8.69 2.52
C ASN A 63 -11.94 9.69 1.66
N TRP A 64 -10.65 9.45 1.44
CA TRP A 64 -9.82 10.27 0.56
C TRP A 64 -10.35 10.25 -0.87
N ALA A 65 -10.59 9.07 -1.44
CA ALA A 65 -11.15 8.91 -2.79
C ALA A 65 -12.52 9.60 -2.92
N ALA A 66 -13.39 9.45 -1.92
CA ALA A 66 -14.69 10.11 -1.90
C ALA A 66 -14.58 11.64 -1.77
N ALA A 67 -13.65 12.14 -0.96
CA ALA A 67 -13.47 13.57 -0.71
C ALA A 67 -12.82 14.31 -1.88
N THR A 68 -11.91 13.68 -2.61
CA THR A 68 -11.25 14.30 -3.77
C THR A 68 -12.01 14.05 -5.07
N GLY A 69 -12.81 12.99 -5.14
CA GLY A 69 -13.44 12.54 -6.39
C GLY A 69 -12.42 12.16 -7.45
N ALA A 70 -11.19 11.85 -7.05
CA ALA A 70 -10.10 11.60 -7.98
C ALA A 70 -10.16 10.18 -8.56
N ASP A 71 -9.60 10.03 -9.75
CA ASP A 71 -9.40 8.72 -10.37
C ASP A 71 -8.38 7.93 -9.55
N MET A 72 -8.81 6.81 -8.98
CA MET A 72 -7.97 5.95 -8.15
C MET A 72 -7.37 4.81 -8.96
N VAL A 73 -6.13 4.44 -8.63
CA VAL A 73 -5.49 3.21 -9.10
C VAL A 73 -5.01 2.40 -7.91
N VAL A 74 -5.35 1.11 -7.88
CA VAL A 74 -4.88 0.16 -6.90
C VAL A 74 -3.90 -0.79 -7.58
N ALA A 75 -2.65 -0.76 -7.15
CA ALA A 75 -1.62 -1.70 -7.60
C ALA A 75 -1.39 -2.77 -6.52
N THR A 76 -1.51 -4.04 -6.90
CA THR A 76 -1.34 -5.17 -5.99
C THR A 76 -0.23 -6.08 -6.49
N LEU A 77 0.76 -6.29 -5.64
CA LEU A 77 1.81 -7.29 -5.81
C LEU A 77 1.37 -8.58 -5.13
N THR A 78 1.37 -9.67 -5.89
CA THR A 78 0.93 -10.99 -5.46
C THR A 78 2.08 -11.98 -5.54
N CYS A 79 2.29 -12.77 -4.49
CA CYS A 79 3.21 -13.90 -4.47
C CYS A 79 2.39 -15.18 -4.29
N ASP A 80 2.55 -16.15 -5.20
CA ASP A 80 1.85 -17.45 -5.14
C ASP A 80 0.33 -17.32 -4.93
N ALA A 81 -0.28 -16.44 -5.72
CA ALA A 81 -1.72 -16.10 -5.69
C ALA A 81 -2.21 -15.45 -4.38
N ARG A 82 -1.31 -15.01 -3.50
CA ARG A 82 -1.63 -14.25 -2.29
C ARG A 82 -1.13 -12.82 -2.38
N PRO A 83 -1.98 -11.81 -2.12
CA PRO A 83 -1.53 -10.43 -2.05
C PRO A 83 -0.44 -10.28 -0.99
N ALA A 84 0.69 -9.70 -1.38
CA ALA A 84 1.84 -9.44 -0.52
C ALA A 84 1.97 -7.95 -0.19
N LEU A 85 1.57 -7.08 -1.13
CA LEU A 85 1.55 -5.63 -0.98
C LEU A 85 0.44 -5.07 -1.85
N SER A 86 -0.27 -4.05 -1.37
CA SER A 86 -1.21 -3.28 -2.18
C SER A 86 -1.04 -1.80 -1.91
N LEU A 87 -1.06 -0.99 -2.96
CA LEU A 87 -0.92 0.46 -2.92
C LEU A 87 -2.13 1.10 -3.60
N ALA A 88 -2.81 2.00 -2.89
CA ALA A 88 -3.85 2.85 -3.47
C ALA A 88 -3.25 4.23 -3.79
N LEU A 89 -3.42 4.67 -5.03
CA LEU A 89 -2.81 5.86 -5.59
C LEU A 89 -3.89 6.74 -6.23
N GLU A 90 -3.70 8.05 -6.13
CA GLU A 90 -4.50 9.04 -6.85
C GLU A 90 -3.82 9.39 -8.17
N VAL A 91 -4.61 9.41 -9.25
CA VAL A 91 -4.17 9.89 -10.57
C VAL A 91 -4.43 11.38 -10.65
N VAL A 92 -3.35 12.17 -10.59
CA VAL A 92 -3.40 13.63 -10.75
C VAL A 92 -3.03 14.00 -12.18
N ARG A 93 -3.96 14.66 -12.89
CA ARG A 93 -3.66 15.24 -14.21
C ARG A 93 -2.86 16.54 -14.04
N ARG A 94 -1.70 16.63 -14.69
CA ARG A 94 -0.99 17.91 -14.87
C ARG A 94 -1.10 18.31 -16.33
N SER A 95 -1.60 19.52 -16.59
CA SER A 95 -1.50 20.14 -17.90
C SER A 95 -0.04 20.57 -18.16
N PRO A 96 0.38 20.72 -19.44
CA PRO A 96 1.67 21.30 -19.79
C PRO A 96 1.92 22.67 -19.16
#